data_AF-A0A1X2FDY2-F1
#
_entry.id   AF-A0A1X2FDY2-F1
#
_cell.length_a   1.000
_cell.length_b   1.000
_cell.length_c   1.000
_cell.angle_alpha   90.00
_cell.angle_beta   90.00
_cell.angle_gamma   90.00
#
_symmetry.space_group_name_H-M   'P 1'
#
loop_
_entity.id
_entity.type
_entity.pdbx_description
1 polymer ?
#
loop_
_entity_poly.entity_id
_entity_poly.type
_entity_poly.pdbx_seq_one_letter_code
_entity_poly.pdbx_strand_id
1 'polypeptide(L)'
;MFAAAETSLVYPRRYPRSGALLWALSRQELLTLALPDEIVDQLRSVDHEFAESITRLSLDVWDRKDDRALRLISACVIDLPGRILIGRRRYSVSVVREYLRAAIRGIVEAGPPPVDL
;
A
#
# COMPACT_ATOMS: atom_id res chain seq x y z
N MET A 1 -8.21 -7.75 -0.42
CA MET A 1 -7.33 -7.00 0.51
C MET A 1 -6.04 -7.74 0.90
N PHE A 2 -6.09 -8.98 1.44
CA PHE A 2 -4.88 -9.69 1.91
C PHE A 2 -3.77 -9.83 0.85
N ALA A 3 -4.11 -10.29 -0.36
CA ALA A 3 -3.15 -10.46 -1.44
C ALA A 3 -2.43 -9.14 -1.80
N ALA A 4 -3.16 -8.03 -1.83
CA ALA A 4 -2.59 -6.71 -2.12
C ALA A 4 -1.55 -6.30 -1.07
N ALA A 5 -1.88 -6.44 0.22
CA ALA A 5 -0.94 -6.12 1.29
C ALA A 5 0.28 -7.07 1.33
N GLU A 6 0.07 -8.35 1.03
CA GLU A 6 1.18 -9.31 0.91
C GLU A 6 2.10 -9.02 -0.27
N THR A 7 1.59 -8.48 -1.38
CA THR A 7 2.44 -8.03 -2.49
C THR A 7 3.40 -6.95 -2.02
N SER A 8 2.93 -5.95 -1.27
CA SER A 8 3.80 -4.90 -0.71
C SER A 8 4.82 -5.43 0.30
N LEU A 9 4.48 -6.52 1.02
CA LEU A 9 5.40 -7.21 1.91
C LEU A 9 6.54 -7.93 1.14
N VAL A 10 6.23 -8.51 -0.02
CA VAL A 10 7.16 -9.34 -0.80
C VAL A 10 7.95 -8.52 -1.81
N TYR A 11 7.39 -7.45 -2.35
CA TYR A 11 7.98 -6.65 -3.43
C TYR A 11 9.41 -6.17 -3.13
N PRO A 12 9.72 -5.55 -1.96
CA PRO A 12 11.08 -5.12 -1.65
C PRO A 12 12.09 -6.27 -1.52
N ARG A 13 11.62 -7.51 -1.29
CA ARG A 13 12.50 -8.69 -1.23
C ARG A 13 12.79 -9.24 -2.62
N ARG A 14 11.80 -9.18 -3.52
CA ARG A 14 11.93 -9.62 -4.90
C ARG A 14 12.71 -8.63 -5.76
N TYR A 15 12.54 -7.33 -5.51
CA TYR A 15 13.18 -6.24 -6.24
C TYR A 15 13.87 -5.27 -5.26
N PRO A 16 15.01 -5.64 -4.65
CA PRO A 16 15.60 -4.88 -3.55
C PRO A 16 16.02 -3.45 -3.92
N ARG A 17 16.52 -3.23 -5.14
CA ARG A 17 16.88 -1.88 -5.62
C ARG A 17 15.65 -1.00 -5.85
N SER A 18 14.62 -1.54 -6.50
CA SER A 18 13.37 -0.82 -6.74
C SER A 18 12.60 -0.55 -5.45
N GLY A 19 12.59 -1.51 -4.53
CA GLY A 19 12.01 -1.35 -3.20
C GLY A 19 12.71 -0.25 -2.40
N ALA A 20 14.05 -0.20 -2.42
CA ALA A 20 14.81 0.85 -1.75
C ALA A 20 14.46 2.26 -2.27
N LEU A 21 14.20 2.41 -3.57
CA LEU A 21 13.80 3.69 -4.16
C LEU A 21 12.47 4.20 -3.59
N LEU A 22 11.47 3.33 -3.42
CA LEU A 22 10.18 3.69 -2.82
C LEU A 22 10.29 4.11 -1.35
N TRP A 23 11.34 3.68 -0.65
CA TRP A 23 11.64 4.11 0.72
C TRP A 23 12.48 5.39 0.77
N ALA A 24 13.29 5.64 -0.26
CA ALA A 24 14.26 6.73 -0.29
C ALA A 24 13.68 8.04 -0.83
N LEU A 25 12.63 7.98 -1.66
CA LEU A 25 12.01 9.15 -2.28
C LEU A 25 10.49 9.09 -2.14
N SER A 26 9.92 10.18 -1.64
CA SER A 26 8.49 10.42 -1.74
C SER A 26 8.08 10.73 -3.17
N ARG A 27 6.78 10.56 -3.47
CA ARG A 27 6.19 10.94 -4.75
C ARG A 27 6.46 12.40 -5.11
N GLN A 28 6.40 13.31 -4.13
CA GLN A 28 6.69 14.73 -4.38
C GLN A 28 8.16 14.96 -4.74
N GLU A 29 9.09 14.25 -4.10
CA GLU A 29 10.52 14.34 -4.42
C GLU A 29 10.84 13.71 -5.78
N LEU A 30 10.14 12.66 -6.20
CA LEU A 30 10.29 12.10 -7.54
C LEU A 30 9.88 13.10 -8.63
N LEU A 31 8.83 13.88 -8.38
CA LEU A 31 8.32 14.88 -9.33
C LEU A 31 9.16 16.16 -9.39
N THR A 32 10.05 16.40 -8.42
CA THR A 32 11.01 17.52 -8.49
C THR A 32 12.29 17.14 -9.22
N LEU A 33 12.52 15.86 -9.48
CA LEU A 33 13.58 15.40 -10.36
C LEU A 33 13.19 15.76 -11.81
N ALA A 34 14.16 16.27 -12.58
CA ALA A 34 13.99 16.49 -14.02
C ALA A 34 13.98 15.14 -14.76
N LEU A 35 12.89 14.40 -14.60
CA LEU A 35 12.67 13.10 -15.24
C LEU A 35 12.29 13.30 -16.71
N PRO A 36 12.68 12.37 -17.61
CA PRO A 36 12.16 12.34 -18.97
C PRO A 36 10.63 12.24 -18.96
N ASP A 37 9.95 12.93 -19.88
CA ASP A 37 8.49 12.95 -19.97
C ASP A 37 7.88 11.54 -20.05
N GLU A 38 8.54 10.63 -20.76
CA GLU A 38 8.13 9.22 -20.85
C GLU A 38 8.03 8.54 -19.47
N ILE A 39 8.97 8.83 -18.57
CA ILE A 39 8.97 8.27 -17.21
C ILE A 39 7.86 8.91 -16.38
N VAL A 40 7.62 10.21 -16.55
CA VAL A 40 6.52 10.90 -15.87
C VAL A 40 5.17 10.30 -16.28
N ASP A 41 4.99 10.02 -17.56
CA ASP A 41 3.74 9.43 -18.06
C ASP A 41 3.56 7.97 -17.62
N GLN A 42 4.63 7.18 -17.59
CA GLN A 42 4.60 5.83 -17.01
C GLN A 42 4.21 5.87 -15.52
N LEU A 43 4.79 6.79 -14.74
CA LEU A 43 4.45 6.96 -13.33
C LEU A 43 2.98 7.37 -13.13
N ARG A 44 2.46 8.26 -13.97
CA ARG A 44 1.03 8.64 -13.95
C ARG A 44 0.11 7.45 -14.27
N SER A 45 0.49 6.62 -15.24
CA SER A 45 -0.27 5.40 -15.58
C SER A 45 -0.32 4.43 -14.40
N VAL A 46 0.82 4.19 -13.76
CA VAL A 46 0.91 3.33 -12.56
C VAL A 46 0.09 3.90 -11.41
N ASP A 47 0.16 5.22 -11.17
CA ASP A 47 -0.64 5.89 -10.15
C ASP A 47 -2.15 5.70 -10.41
N HIS A 48 -2.57 5.78 -11.67
CA HIS A 48 -3.96 5.59 -12.05
C HIS A 48 -4.43 4.15 -11.81
N GLU A 49 -3.69 3.15 -12.29
CA GLU A 49 -3.99 1.74 -12.05
C GLU A 49 -4.01 1.39 -10.56
N PHE A 50 -3.12 2.01 -9.78
CA PHE A 50 -3.10 1.86 -8.33
C PHE A 50 -4.34 2.46 -7.69
N ALA A 51 -4.73 3.68 -8.06
CA ALA A 51 -5.93 4.33 -7.56
C ALA A 51 -7.21 3.54 -7.89
N GLU A 52 -7.31 2.98 -9.09
CA GLU A 52 -8.40 2.08 -9.47
C GLU A 52 -8.44 0.82 -8.61
N SER A 53 -7.27 0.21 -8.37
CA SER A 53 -7.16 -0.99 -7.53
C SER A 53 -7.56 -0.71 -6.08
N ILE A 54 -7.16 0.43 -5.53
CA ILE A 54 -7.55 0.87 -4.18
C ILE A 54 -9.06 1.11 -4.11
N THR A 55 -9.64 1.76 -5.12
CA THR A 55 -11.08 2.02 -5.21
C THR A 55 -11.87 0.71 -5.25
N ARG A 56 -11.48 -0.23 -6.11
CA ARG A 56 -12.11 -1.56 -6.20
C ARG A 56 -12.03 -2.31 -4.88
N LEU A 57 -10.86 -2.35 -4.25
CA LEU A 57 -10.70 -2.98 -2.93
C LEU A 57 -11.60 -2.34 -1.87
N SER A 58 -11.76 -1.03 -1.90
CA SER A 58 -12.60 -0.30 -0.95
C SER A 58 -14.08 -0.63 -1.13
N LEU A 59 -14.54 -0.69 -2.39
CA LEU A 59 -15.90 -1.10 -2.73
C LEU A 59 -16.15 -2.56 -2.35
N ASP A 60 -15.23 -3.47 -2.67
CA ASP A 60 -15.39 -4.90 -2.37
C ASP A 60 -15.44 -5.20 -0.87
N VAL A 61 -14.73 -4.42 -0.05
CA VAL A 61 -14.60 -4.67 1.40
C VAL A 61 -15.68 -3.95 2.21
N TRP A 62 -16.01 -2.72 1.84
CA TRP A 62 -16.89 -1.85 2.66
C TRP A 62 -17.98 -1.13 1.87
N ASP A 63 -18.11 -1.35 0.55
CA ASP A 63 -19.02 -0.62 -0.34
C ASP A 63 -18.89 0.91 -0.23
N ARG A 64 -17.64 1.39 -0.05
CA ARG A 64 -17.32 2.81 0.17
C ARG A 64 -16.19 3.26 -0.75
N LYS A 65 -16.27 4.52 -1.19
CA LYS A 65 -15.25 5.19 -2.04
C LYS A 65 -14.87 6.58 -1.56
N ASP A 66 -15.28 6.95 -0.35
CA ASP A 66 -14.87 8.22 0.26
C ASP A 66 -13.41 8.17 0.74
N ASP A 67 -12.82 9.33 0.94
CA ASP A 67 -11.41 9.47 1.32
C ASP A 67 -11.04 8.70 2.59
N ARG A 68 -11.96 8.54 3.57
CA ARG A 68 -11.69 7.82 4.81
C ARG A 68 -11.52 6.32 4.52
N ALA A 69 -12.34 5.76 3.63
CA ALA A 69 -12.24 4.37 3.20
C ALA A 69 -10.99 4.11 2.34
N LEU A 70 -10.75 4.96 1.33
CA LEU A 70 -9.59 4.83 0.43
C LEU A 70 -8.27 4.96 1.19
N ARG A 71 -8.17 5.89 2.16
CA ARG A 71 -6.99 6.03 3.02
C ARG A 71 -6.76 4.80 3.88
N LEU A 72 -7.81 4.17 4.40
CA LEU A 72 -7.67 2.97 5.22
C LEU A 72 -7.21 1.76 4.40
N ILE A 73 -7.71 1.59 3.16
CA ILE A 73 -7.15 0.60 2.22
C ILE A 73 -5.66 0.87 1.98
N SER A 74 -5.30 2.12 1.65
CA SER A 74 -3.90 2.50 1.38
C SER A 74 -3.00 2.20 2.58
N ALA A 75 -3.43 2.53 3.79
CA ALA A 75 -2.68 2.25 5.02
C ALA A 75 -2.47 0.74 5.23
N CYS A 76 -3.47 -0.09 4.94
CA CYS A 76 -3.36 -1.54 5.04
C CYS A 76 -2.42 -2.14 3.98
N VAL A 77 -2.41 -1.57 2.77
CA VAL A 77 -1.68 -2.11 1.62
C VAL A 77 -0.24 -1.60 1.53
N ILE A 78 0.05 -0.37 1.95
CA ILE A 78 1.36 0.27 1.75
C ILE A 78 2.09 0.46 3.08
N ASP A 79 1.46 1.15 4.03
CA ASP A 79 2.14 1.59 5.25
C ASP A 79 2.35 0.45 6.24
N LEU A 80 1.30 -0.33 6.50
CA LEU A 80 1.32 -1.40 7.48
C LEU A 80 2.36 -2.48 7.14
N PRO A 81 2.46 -3.01 5.89
CA PRO A 81 3.49 -3.98 5.54
C PRO A 81 4.91 -3.44 5.78
N GLY A 82 5.16 -2.18 5.42
CA GLY A 82 6.44 -1.51 5.65
C GLY A 82 6.82 -1.41 7.12
N ARG A 83 5.88 -0.96 7.97
CA ARG A 83 6.11 -0.84 9.41
C ARG A 83 6.35 -2.19 10.07
N ILE A 84 5.68 -3.25 9.63
CA ILE A 84 5.92 -4.61 10.12
C ILE A 84 7.32 -5.12 9.70
N LEU A 85 7.82 -4.76 8.51
CA LEU A 85 9.15 -5.14 8.03
C LEU A 85 10.30 -4.46 8.80
N ILE A 86 10.19 -3.16 9.08
CA ILE A 86 11.28 -2.35 9.67
C ILE A 86 11.66 -2.81 11.08
N GLY A 87 10.71 -3.31 11.88
CA GLY A 87 10.97 -3.68 13.27
C GLY A 87 11.55 -5.10 13.49
N ARG A 88 11.70 -5.92 12.44
CA ARG A 88 11.59 -7.38 12.60
C ARG A 88 12.56 -8.24 11.79
N ARG A 89 13.85 -7.86 11.74
CA ARG A 89 14.96 -8.66 11.14
C ARG A 89 15.11 -10.11 11.69
N ARG A 90 14.28 -10.57 12.63
CA ARG A 90 14.35 -11.87 13.30
C ARG A 90 13.21 -12.85 12.97
N TYR A 91 12.17 -12.45 12.23
CA TYR A 91 11.01 -13.32 11.94
C TYR A 91 11.02 -13.85 10.51
N SER A 92 10.54 -15.09 10.32
CA SER A 92 10.34 -15.67 9.00
C SER A 92 9.25 -14.93 8.22
N VAL A 93 9.24 -15.07 6.89
CA VAL A 93 8.23 -14.45 6.01
C VAL A 93 6.83 -14.93 6.36
N SER A 94 6.68 -16.19 6.75
CA SER A 94 5.40 -16.79 7.13
C SER A 94 4.81 -16.13 8.37
N VAL A 95 5.61 -15.95 9.43
CA VAL A 95 5.16 -15.29 10.67
C VAL A 95 4.76 -13.84 10.39
N VAL A 96 5.54 -13.12 9.58
CA VAL A 96 5.21 -11.74 9.21
C VAL A 96 3.91 -11.66 8.41
N ARG A 97 3.68 -12.61 7.49
CA ARG A 97 2.44 -12.71 6.73
C ARG A 97 1.23 -12.98 7.62
N GLU A 98 1.37 -13.84 8.63
CA GLU A 98 0.30 -14.13 9.59
C GLU A 98 -0.06 -12.90 10.43
N TYR A 99 0.93 -12.16 10.93
CA TYR A 99 0.67 -10.90 11.65
C TYR A 99 -0.02 -9.86 10.77
N LEU A 100 0.42 -9.72 9.51
CA LEU A 100 -0.22 -8.81 8.57
C LEU A 100 -1.68 -9.21 8.32
N ARG A 101 -1.97 -10.50 8.10
CA ARG A 101 -3.35 -11.00 7.95
C ARG A 101 -4.18 -10.75 9.19
N ALA A 102 -3.65 -11.01 10.38
CA ALA A 102 -4.37 -10.78 11.63
C ALA A 102 -4.73 -9.30 11.83
N ALA A 103 -3.77 -8.39 11.60
CA ALA A 103 -4.00 -6.96 11.69
C ALA A 103 -5.05 -6.49 10.66
N ILE A 104 -4.95 -6.96 9.42
CA ILE A 104 -5.91 -6.61 8.37
C ILE A 104 -7.32 -7.10 8.72
N ARG A 105 -7.48 -8.31 9.27
CA ARG A 105 -8.80 -8.80 9.71
C ARG A 105 -9.44 -7.85 10.72
N GLY A 106 -8.69 -7.44 11.74
CA GLY A 106 -9.19 -6.50 12.74
C GLY A 106 -9.56 -5.13 12.15
N ILE A 107 -8.80 -4.65 11.16
CA ILE A 107 -9.11 -3.37 10.48
C ILE A 107 -10.36 -3.50 9.60
N VAL A 108 -10.51 -4.62 8.88
CA VAL A 108 -11.71 -4.90 8.06
C VAL A 108 -12.96 -4.92 8.93
N GLU A 109 -12.88 -5.57 10.10
CA GLU A 109 -13.97 -5.64 11.07
C GLU A 109 -14.31 -4.27 11.67
N ALA A 110 -13.30 -3.46 12.03
CA ALA A 110 -13.51 -2.13 12.57
C ALA A 110 -14.07 -1.14 11.52
N GLY A 111 -13.64 -1.27 10.27
CA GLY A 111 -14.05 -0.42 9.16
C GLY A 111 -13.50 1.00 9.20
N PRO A 112 -13.72 1.77 8.12
CA PRO A 112 -13.35 3.18 8.06
C PRO A 112 -14.25 4.04 8.95
N PRO A 113 -13.73 5.17 9.49
CA PRO A 113 -14.55 6.09 10.26
C PRO A 113 -15.82 6.51 9.49
N PRO A 114 -16.93 6.81 10.16
CA PRO A 114 -18.16 7.27 9.51
C PRO A 114 -17.88 8.53 8.69
N VAL A 115 -18.70 8.86 7.69
CA VAL A 115 -18.62 10.17 7.02
C VAL A 115 -19.54 11.10 7.81
N ASP A 116 -19.01 12.20 8.36
CA ASP A 116 -19.87 13.20 8.99
C ASP A 116 -20.74 13.83 7.89
N LEU A 117 -22.06 13.80 8.08
CA LEU A 117 -23.06 14.39 7.16
C LEU A 117 -23.10 15.91 7.29
#